data_AF-A0A3P6U3U6-F1
#
_entry.id   AF-A0A3P6U3U6-F1
#
_cell.length_a   1.000
_cell.length_b   1.000
_cell.length_c   1.000
_cell.angle_alpha   90.00
_cell.angle_beta   90.00
_cell.angle_gamma   90.00
#
_symmetry.space_group_name_H-M   'P 1'
#
loop_
_entity.id
_entity.type
_entity.pdbx_description
1 polymer ?
#
loop_
_entity_poly.entity_id
_entity_poly.type
_entity_poly.pdbx_seq_one_letter_code
_entity_poly.pdbx_strand_id
1 'polypeptide(L)'
;MHIVPAKELTSDEITNETIVSTVDNIRQLYFIKGEWPKNNITYYVIGGGIKTAIIQDNVAATNGIVHYIERVLGVPYQSLWEILRNETRLQRSYEMLRNLQLRYALDPWQVLTPEQNFTFFVPTNEAWDTKVAPSLRARMNDGNHWLALQYVFKRHVIQGQALMYTDLRERTYVMMNDEKVVIRRRGRCEFLVKDS
;
A
#
# COMPACT_ATOMS: atom_id res chain seq x y z
N MET A 1 8.71 -7.56 -15.77
CA MET A 1 9.50 -8.81 -15.76
C MET A 1 9.67 -9.27 -14.30
N HIS A 2 9.78 -10.57 -14.01
CA HIS A 2 9.85 -11.14 -12.64
C HIS A 2 11.20 -11.80 -12.30
N ILE A 3 12.16 -11.72 -13.21
CA ILE A 3 13.43 -12.43 -13.09
C ILE A 3 14.40 -11.55 -12.31
N VAL A 4 15.14 -12.15 -11.39
CA VAL A 4 16.19 -11.52 -10.59
C VAL A 4 17.55 -12.02 -11.07
N PRO A 5 18.48 -11.14 -11.50
CA PRO A 5 19.80 -11.55 -11.94
C PRO A 5 20.77 -11.77 -10.76
N ALA A 6 21.68 -12.73 -10.94
CA ALA A 6 23.01 -12.78 -10.32
C ALA A 6 23.13 -12.96 -8.80
N LYS A 7 22.06 -13.37 -8.11
CA LYS A 7 22.16 -13.88 -6.73
C LYS A 7 21.26 -15.10 -6.58
N GLU A 8 21.82 -16.21 -6.11
CA GLU A 8 21.05 -17.32 -5.56
C GLU A 8 20.33 -16.82 -4.31
N LEU A 9 19.22 -16.11 -4.50
CA LEU A 9 18.42 -15.62 -3.39
C LEU A 9 17.63 -16.79 -2.84
N THR A 10 18.23 -17.54 -1.91
CA THR A 10 17.52 -18.55 -1.15
C THR A 10 16.66 -17.89 -0.08
N SER A 11 15.65 -18.61 0.41
CA SER A 11 14.78 -18.09 1.47
C SER A 11 15.53 -17.74 2.76
N ASP A 12 16.64 -18.41 3.06
CA ASP A 12 17.45 -18.14 4.24
C ASP A 12 18.18 -16.80 4.17
N GLU A 13 18.42 -16.28 2.97
CA GLU A 13 18.96 -14.94 2.74
C GLU A 13 17.88 -13.84 2.75
N ILE A 14 16.60 -14.21 2.78
CA ILE A 14 15.50 -13.26 2.80
C ILE A 14 15.35 -12.66 4.20
N THR A 15 15.53 -11.35 4.27
CA THR A 15 15.29 -10.52 5.43
C THR A 15 14.21 -9.49 5.11
N ASN A 16 13.72 -8.77 6.12
CA ASN A 16 12.76 -7.67 5.93
C ASN A 16 13.38 -6.44 5.21
N GLU A 17 14.69 -6.47 4.94
CA GLU A 17 15.43 -5.42 4.24
C GLU A 17 15.87 -5.87 2.84
N THR A 18 15.56 -7.11 2.44
CA THR A 18 16.01 -7.67 1.17
C THR A 18 15.27 -7.01 0.01
N ILE A 19 16.01 -6.28 -0.82
CA ILE A 19 15.51 -5.60 -2.01
C ILE A 19 16.36 -6.02 -3.20
N VAL A 20 15.72 -6.44 -4.29
CA VAL A 20 16.43 -6.88 -5.48
C VAL A 20 15.84 -6.25 -6.74
N SER A 21 16.70 -5.82 -7.65
CA SER A 21 16.28 -5.31 -8.97
C SER A 21 15.91 -6.46 -9.90
N THR A 22 14.89 -6.24 -10.73
CA THR A 22 14.58 -7.16 -11.83
C THR A 22 15.65 -7.10 -12.92
N VAL A 23 15.73 -8.12 -13.78
CA VAL A 23 16.72 -8.20 -14.88
C VAL A 23 16.72 -6.96 -15.79
N ASP A 24 15.54 -6.40 -16.05
CA ASP A 24 15.38 -5.18 -16.83
C ASP A 24 15.88 -3.90 -16.10
N ASN A 25 16.22 -4.00 -14.81
CA ASN A 25 16.54 -2.88 -13.90
C ASN A 25 15.46 -1.79 -13.80
N ILE A 26 14.23 -2.10 -14.23
CA ILE A 26 13.10 -1.15 -14.21
C ILE A 26 12.36 -1.23 -12.87
N ARG A 27 12.32 -2.41 -12.24
CA ARG A 27 11.54 -2.65 -11.04
C ARG A 27 12.42 -3.17 -9.90
N GLN A 28 11.95 -2.91 -8.69
CA GLN A 28 12.50 -3.50 -7.48
C GLN A 28 11.47 -4.46 -6.90
N LEU A 29 11.93 -5.62 -6.48
CA LEU A 29 11.20 -6.59 -5.69
C LEU A 29 11.65 -6.46 -4.25
N TYR A 30 10.69 -6.37 -3.34
CA TYR A 30 10.93 -6.32 -1.90
C TYR A 30 10.53 -7.67 -1.33
N PHE A 31 11.36 -8.21 -0.47
CA PHE A 31 11.07 -9.46 0.21
C PHE A 31 10.84 -9.17 1.68
N ILE A 32 9.85 -9.83 2.25
CA ILE A 32 9.54 -9.72 3.68
C ILE A 32 9.28 -11.11 4.25
N LYS A 33 9.72 -11.31 5.48
CA LYS A 33 9.48 -12.49 6.28
C LYS A 33 8.29 -12.21 7.20
N GLY A 34 7.23 -12.97 7.03
CA GLY A 34 6.06 -12.95 7.90
C GLY A 34 5.91 -14.25 8.68
N GLU A 35 5.04 -14.24 9.68
CA GLU A 35 4.68 -15.41 10.47
C GLU A 35 3.17 -15.64 10.35
N TRP A 36 2.78 -16.69 9.63
CA TRP A 36 1.37 -17.08 9.48
C TRP A 36 1.24 -18.51 8.93
N PRO A 37 0.42 -19.39 9.53
CA PRO A 37 -0.15 -19.32 10.88
C PRO A 37 0.96 -19.21 11.96
N LYS A 38 0.58 -18.96 13.22
CA LYS A 38 1.54 -18.77 14.32
C LYS A 38 2.57 -19.91 14.36
N ASN A 39 3.84 -19.56 14.50
CA ASN A 39 5.03 -20.42 14.40
C ASN A 39 5.37 -20.94 12.99
N ASN A 40 4.71 -20.47 11.94
CA ASN A 40 5.07 -20.81 10.56
C ASN A 40 5.60 -19.58 9.82
N ILE A 41 6.84 -19.66 9.34
CA ILE A 41 7.45 -18.59 8.57
C ILE A 41 6.90 -18.65 7.14
N THR A 42 6.36 -17.53 6.67
CA THR A 42 5.98 -17.35 5.27
C THR A 42 6.78 -16.19 4.68
N TYR A 43 7.44 -16.43 3.56
CA TYR A 43 8.12 -15.38 2.80
C TYR A 43 7.15 -14.76 1.80
N TYR A 44 7.20 -13.45 1.65
CA TYR A 44 6.43 -12.71 0.66
C TYR A 44 7.35 -11.93 -0.24
N VAL A 45 6.98 -11.84 -1.51
CA VAL A 45 7.57 -10.90 -2.46
C VAL A 45 6.54 -9.82 -2.78
N ILE A 46 7.01 -8.57 -2.81
CA ILE A 46 6.23 -7.40 -3.15
C ILE A 46 6.84 -6.77 -4.40
N GLY A 47 6.04 -6.64 -5.45
CA GLY A 47 6.46 -6.04 -6.70
C GLY A 47 5.26 -5.77 -7.61
N GLY A 48 5.39 -4.80 -8.51
CA GLY A 48 4.30 -4.45 -9.44
C GLY A 48 2.96 -4.15 -8.75
N GLY A 49 2.98 -3.60 -7.52
CA GLY A 49 1.78 -3.31 -6.74
C GLY A 49 1.16 -4.51 -6.02
N ILE A 50 1.75 -5.71 -6.12
CA ILE A 50 1.22 -6.94 -5.53
C ILE A 50 2.15 -7.45 -4.44
N LYS A 51 1.57 -7.79 -3.28
CA LYS A 51 2.19 -8.65 -2.26
C LYS A 51 1.67 -10.08 -2.43
N THR A 52 2.57 -11.03 -2.61
CA THR A 52 2.25 -12.45 -2.78
C THR A 52 3.15 -13.33 -1.93
N ALA A 53 2.60 -14.43 -1.41
CA ALA A 53 3.38 -15.43 -0.70
C ALA A 53 4.22 -16.25 -1.68
N ILE A 54 5.39 -16.70 -1.20
CA ILE A 54 6.17 -17.78 -1.80
C ILE A 54 5.62 -19.09 -1.24
N ILE A 55 5.07 -19.93 -2.11
CA ILE A 55 4.40 -21.19 -1.72
C ILE A 55 5.34 -22.40 -1.81
N GLN A 56 6.40 -22.28 -2.61
CA GLN A 56 7.47 -23.26 -2.68
C GLN A 56 8.75 -22.51 -3.01
N ASP A 57 9.78 -22.71 -2.20
CA ASP A 57 11.05 -22.03 -2.30
C ASP A 57 12.21 -22.95 -2.65
N ASN A 58 13.32 -22.34 -3.06
CA ASN A 58 14.62 -23.00 -3.23
C ASN A 58 14.61 -24.18 -4.22
N VAL A 59 13.78 -24.14 -5.28
CA VAL A 59 13.77 -25.19 -6.31
C VAL A 59 15.01 -25.01 -7.18
N ALA A 60 15.99 -25.88 -6.99
CA ALA A 60 17.24 -25.85 -7.75
C ALA A 60 17.00 -26.19 -9.23
N ALA A 61 17.57 -25.38 -10.11
CA ALA A 61 17.68 -25.61 -11.54
C ALA A 61 19.16 -25.55 -11.95
N THR A 62 19.50 -26.10 -13.12
CA THR A 62 20.88 -26.14 -13.62
C THR A 62 21.50 -24.76 -13.83
N ASN A 63 20.68 -23.71 -13.86
CA ASN A 63 21.05 -22.34 -14.15
C ASN A 63 20.44 -21.33 -13.15
N GLY A 64 19.98 -21.78 -11.98
CA GLY A 64 19.46 -20.87 -10.94
C GLY A 64 18.52 -21.52 -9.94
N ILE A 65 17.70 -20.69 -9.31
CA ILE A 65 16.71 -21.09 -8.29
C ILE A 65 15.34 -20.57 -8.69
N VAL A 66 14.32 -21.42 -8.54
CA VAL A 66 12.92 -21.07 -8.80
C VAL A 66 12.15 -21.02 -7.48
N HIS A 67 11.37 -19.95 -7.32
CA HIS A 67 10.40 -19.78 -6.25
C HIS A 67 9.01 -19.71 -6.84
N TYR A 68 8.09 -20.55 -6.36
CA TYR A 68 6.69 -20.50 -6.77
C TYR A 68 5.96 -19.47 -5.93
N ILE A 69 5.23 -18.58 -6.58
CA ILE A 69 4.45 -17.52 -5.94
C ILE A 69 2.97 -17.74 -6.16
N GLU A 70 2.17 -17.36 -5.16
CA GLU A 70 0.71 -17.52 -5.19
C GLU A 70 0.04 -16.66 -6.27
N ARG A 71 0.58 -15.47 -6.58
CA ARG A 71 -0.04 -14.47 -7.46
C ARG A 71 0.93 -13.87 -8.46
N VAL A 72 0.41 -13.49 -9.61
CA VAL A 72 1.16 -12.80 -10.68
C VAL A 72 1.42 -11.35 -10.27
N LEU A 73 2.68 -10.89 -10.24
CA LEU A 73 2.95 -9.49 -9.93
C LEU A 73 2.51 -8.59 -11.10
N GLY A 74 1.97 -7.42 -10.76
CA GLY A 74 1.42 -6.49 -11.74
C GLY A 74 -0.04 -6.73 -12.10
N VAL A 75 -0.68 -7.78 -11.60
CA VAL A 75 -2.10 -8.07 -11.84
C VAL A 75 -2.88 -7.88 -10.53
N PRO A 76 -3.61 -6.76 -10.36
CA PRO A 76 -4.49 -6.56 -9.21
C PRO A 76 -5.56 -7.64 -9.11
N TYR A 77 -5.81 -8.12 -7.89
CA TYR A 77 -6.79 -9.16 -7.58
C TYR A 77 -7.69 -8.80 -6.39
N GLN A 78 -7.44 -7.66 -5.76
CA GLN A 78 -8.22 -7.12 -4.65
C GLN A 78 -8.64 -5.70 -4.97
N SER A 79 -9.86 -5.35 -4.59
CA SER A 79 -10.32 -3.97 -4.48
C SER A 79 -9.60 -3.25 -3.33
N LEU A 80 -9.61 -1.91 -3.36
CA LEU A 80 -9.13 -1.11 -2.23
C LEU A 80 -9.84 -1.52 -0.93
N TRP A 81 -11.16 -1.75 -0.99
CA TRP A 81 -11.94 -2.09 0.18
C TRP A 81 -11.47 -3.41 0.82
N GLU A 82 -11.15 -4.41 0.00
CA GLU A 82 -10.60 -5.67 0.49
C GLU A 82 -9.20 -5.50 1.09
N ILE A 83 -8.35 -4.67 0.49
CA ILE A 83 -7.02 -4.35 1.04
C ILE A 83 -7.18 -3.71 2.43
N LEU A 84 -8.02 -2.67 2.54
CA LEU A 84 -8.27 -1.97 3.80
C LEU A 84 -8.83 -2.89 4.88
N ARG A 85 -9.77 -3.75 4.52
CA ARG A 85 -10.40 -4.70 5.44
C ARG A 85 -9.39 -5.73 5.97
N ASN A 86 -8.50 -6.22 5.10
CA ASN A 86 -7.63 -7.35 5.43
C ASN A 86 -6.27 -6.93 6.02
N GLU A 87 -5.83 -5.68 5.82
CA GLU A 87 -4.56 -5.19 6.35
C GLU A 87 -4.69 -4.74 7.81
N THR A 88 -4.02 -5.44 8.72
CA THR A 88 -4.11 -5.19 10.17
C THR A 88 -3.59 -3.80 10.54
N ARG A 89 -2.61 -3.27 9.79
CA ARG A 89 -2.04 -1.94 10.03
C ARG A 89 -2.96 -0.79 9.59
N LEU A 90 -4.06 -1.07 8.89
CA LEU A 90 -4.99 -0.07 8.35
C LEU A 90 -6.38 -0.09 9.01
N GLN A 91 -6.58 -0.95 10.03
CA GLN A 91 -7.89 -1.16 10.65
C GLN A 91 -8.57 0.12 11.17
N ARG A 92 -7.83 1.07 11.76
CA ARG A 92 -8.42 2.36 12.18
C ARG A 92 -8.98 3.13 11.00
N SER A 93 -8.23 3.23 9.90
CA SER A 93 -8.69 3.89 8.68
C SER A 93 -9.90 3.17 8.07
N TYR A 94 -9.89 1.83 8.07
CA TYR A 94 -11.03 1.02 7.63
C TYR A 94 -12.29 1.28 8.47
N GLU A 95 -12.17 1.30 9.81
CA GLU A 95 -13.28 1.61 10.72
C GLU A 95 -13.81 3.03 10.52
N MET A 96 -12.92 4.02 10.41
CA MET A 96 -13.29 5.41 10.17
C MET A 96 -14.00 5.60 8.82
N LEU A 97 -13.50 4.96 7.75
CA LEU A 97 -14.16 4.97 6.44
C LEU A 97 -15.51 4.26 6.48
N ARG A 98 -15.63 3.15 7.22
CA ARG A 98 -16.92 2.48 7.47
C ARG A 98 -17.89 3.35 8.27
N ASN A 99 -17.38 4.15 9.21
CA ASN A 99 -18.13 5.07 10.06
C ASN A 99 -18.52 6.37 9.36
N LEU A 100 -17.99 6.68 8.17
CA LEU A 100 -18.53 7.71 7.26
C LEU A 100 -19.94 7.36 6.73
N GLN A 101 -20.68 6.50 7.43
CA GLN A 101 -22.03 6.04 7.15
C GLN A 101 -22.96 7.19 6.69
N LEU A 102 -23.62 6.95 5.54
CA LEU A 102 -24.92 7.48 5.13
C LEU A 102 -24.94 8.82 4.34
N ARG A 103 -24.83 8.65 3.01
CA ARG A 103 -25.51 9.36 1.90
C ARG A 103 -24.81 10.46 1.12
N TYR A 104 -23.88 11.26 1.64
CA TYR A 104 -23.37 12.36 0.83
C TYR A 104 -21.89 12.67 1.05
N ALA A 105 -21.22 12.93 -0.08
CA ALA A 105 -19.97 13.66 -0.25
C ALA A 105 -18.65 12.87 -0.34
N LEU A 106 -18.68 11.55 -0.20
CA LEU A 106 -17.82 10.62 -0.91
C LEU A 106 -18.78 9.51 -1.29
N ASP A 107 -19.28 9.42 -2.51
CA ASP A 107 -19.93 8.17 -2.86
C ASP A 107 -18.80 7.14 -2.91
N PRO A 108 -18.66 6.24 -1.91
CA PRO A 108 -17.59 5.26 -1.93
C PRO A 108 -17.71 4.40 -3.18
N TRP A 109 -18.93 4.31 -3.74
CA TRP A 109 -19.28 3.66 -5.00
C TRP A 109 -19.06 4.52 -6.25
N GLN A 110 -18.47 5.72 -6.18
CA GLN A 110 -17.98 6.45 -7.36
C GLN A 110 -16.47 6.68 -7.34
N VAL A 111 -15.87 6.70 -6.14
CA VAL A 111 -14.41 6.84 -5.99
C VAL A 111 -13.72 5.48 -5.95
N LEU A 112 -14.39 4.45 -5.39
CA LEU A 112 -13.86 3.08 -5.30
C LEU A 112 -14.49 2.14 -6.34
N THR A 113 -15.15 2.71 -7.34
CA THR A 113 -15.59 1.94 -8.51
C THR A 113 -14.39 1.44 -9.30
N PRO A 114 -14.45 0.21 -9.83
CA PRO A 114 -13.40 -0.35 -10.69
C PRO A 114 -13.06 0.52 -11.91
N GLU A 115 -13.97 1.39 -12.37
CA GLU A 115 -13.77 2.20 -13.57
C GLU A 115 -12.91 3.46 -13.38
N GLN A 116 -12.58 3.86 -12.15
CA GLN A 116 -11.77 5.07 -11.90
C GLN A 116 -10.39 4.74 -11.33
N ASN A 117 -9.36 5.28 -11.98
CA ASN A 117 -8.00 5.27 -11.44
C ASN A 117 -7.87 6.30 -10.31
N PHE A 118 -7.31 5.90 -9.18
CA PHE A 118 -6.98 6.81 -8.08
C PHE A 118 -5.75 6.32 -7.32
N THR A 119 -5.14 7.23 -6.56
CA THR A 119 -4.07 6.91 -5.59
C THR A 119 -4.55 7.32 -4.22
N PHE A 120 -4.61 6.38 -3.28
CA PHE A 120 -5.06 6.66 -1.92
C PHE A 120 -3.92 6.43 -0.91
N PHE A 121 -3.51 7.51 -0.26
CA PHE A 121 -2.52 7.48 0.81
C PHE A 121 -3.21 7.19 2.14
N VAL A 122 -3.37 5.91 2.47
CA VAL A 122 -4.11 5.50 3.67
C VAL A 122 -3.23 5.67 4.92
N PRO A 123 -3.66 6.45 5.94
CA PRO A 123 -2.92 6.52 7.21
C PRO A 123 -2.93 5.18 7.95
N THR A 124 -1.80 4.81 8.55
CA THR A 124 -1.70 3.60 9.38
C THR A 124 -2.31 3.80 10.76
N ASN A 125 -2.59 2.69 11.47
CA ASN A 125 -3.03 2.74 12.87
C ASN A 125 -2.07 3.57 13.73
N GLU A 126 -0.77 3.37 13.56
CA GLU A 126 0.28 4.12 14.26
C GLU A 126 0.22 5.62 13.96
N ALA A 127 -0.02 6.03 12.71
CA ALA A 127 -0.16 7.44 12.36
C ALA A 127 -1.33 8.08 13.12
N TRP A 128 -2.47 7.39 13.17
CA TRP A 128 -3.63 7.84 13.96
C TRP A 128 -3.36 7.86 15.46
N ASP A 129 -2.58 6.92 15.98
CA ASP A 129 -2.25 6.81 17.41
C ASP A 129 -1.23 7.85 17.88
N THR A 130 -0.25 8.17 17.03
CA THR A 130 0.94 8.93 17.44
C THR A 130 0.94 10.36 16.92
N LYS A 131 0.25 10.64 15.81
CA LYS A 131 0.28 11.96 15.15
C LYS A 131 -1.01 12.76 15.31
N VAL A 132 -2.07 12.15 15.83
CA VAL A 132 -3.37 12.80 16.03
C VAL A 132 -3.73 12.79 17.50
N ALA A 133 -4.09 13.96 18.03
CA ALA A 133 -4.50 14.08 19.43
C ALA A 133 -5.71 13.17 19.73
N PRO A 134 -5.72 12.43 20.86
CA PRO A 134 -6.79 11.49 21.18
C PRO A 134 -8.19 12.11 21.15
N SER A 135 -8.34 13.35 21.62
CA SER A 135 -9.62 14.10 21.61
C SER A 135 -10.11 14.40 20.20
N LEU A 136 -9.20 14.85 19.32
CA LEU A 136 -9.51 15.14 17.92
C LEU A 136 -9.87 13.86 17.15
N ARG A 137 -9.13 12.77 17.39
CA ARG A 137 -9.44 11.47 16.81
C ARG A 137 -10.79 10.93 17.27
N ALA A 138 -11.08 11.01 18.57
CA ALA A 138 -12.37 10.58 19.13
C ALA A 138 -13.52 11.38 18.49
N ARG A 139 -13.36 12.69 18.33
CA ARG A 139 -14.32 13.56 17.65
C ARG A 139 -14.51 13.19 16.19
N MET A 140 -13.46 12.86 15.44
CA MET A 140 -13.61 12.41 14.04
C MET A 140 -14.34 11.06 13.93
N ASN A 141 -14.27 10.21 14.95
CA ASN A 141 -14.85 8.88 14.94
C ASN A 141 -16.22 8.79 15.64
N ASP A 142 -16.79 9.92 16.07
CA ASP A 142 -18.05 9.95 16.83
C ASP A 142 -19.32 9.80 15.98
N GLY A 143 -19.17 9.75 14.65
CA GLY A 143 -20.26 9.68 13.67
C GLY A 143 -20.99 11.02 13.43
N ASN A 144 -20.78 12.02 14.28
CA ASN A 144 -21.43 13.34 14.18
C ASN A 144 -20.58 14.36 13.41
N HIS A 145 -19.26 14.18 13.36
CA HIS A 145 -18.32 15.07 12.68
C HIS A 145 -17.78 14.50 11.36
N TRP A 146 -18.63 13.80 10.62
CA TRP A 146 -18.25 13.11 9.38
C TRP A 146 -17.67 14.06 8.30
N LEU A 147 -18.09 15.34 8.25
CA LEU A 147 -17.52 16.32 7.30
C LEU A 147 -16.02 16.53 7.50
N ALA A 148 -15.57 16.62 8.76
CA ALA A 148 -14.16 16.81 9.06
C ALA A 148 -13.35 15.56 8.66
N LEU A 149 -13.87 14.37 8.99
CA LEU A 149 -13.24 13.11 8.61
C LEU A 149 -13.21 12.92 7.08
N GLN A 150 -14.28 13.33 6.39
CA GLN A 150 -14.35 13.31 4.93
C GLN A 150 -13.33 14.27 4.30
N TYR A 151 -13.22 15.49 4.82
CA TYR A 151 -12.22 16.46 4.37
C TYR A 151 -10.81 15.88 4.49
N VAL A 152 -10.51 15.27 5.64
CA VAL A 152 -9.24 14.59 5.87
C VAL A 152 -9.01 13.49 4.83
N PHE A 153 -9.94 12.56 4.62
CA PHE A 153 -9.72 11.49 3.63
C PHE A 153 -9.63 11.99 2.18
N LYS A 154 -10.40 13.01 1.79
CA LYS A 154 -10.25 13.64 0.47
C LYS A 154 -8.85 14.24 0.26
N ARG A 155 -8.24 14.78 1.31
CA ARG A 155 -6.84 15.22 1.30
C ARG A 155 -5.82 14.10 1.08
N HIS A 156 -6.23 12.84 1.20
CA HIS A 156 -5.37 11.66 1.02
C HIS A 156 -5.60 10.96 -0.31
N VAL A 157 -6.52 11.44 -1.16
CA VAL A 157 -6.86 10.82 -2.44
C VAL A 157 -6.45 11.72 -3.59
N ILE A 158 -5.77 11.14 -4.58
CA ILE A 158 -5.57 11.74 -5.92
C ILE A 158 -6.53 11.02 -6.87
N GLN A 159 -7.43 11.77 -7.49
CA GLN A 159 -8.41 11.23 -8.43
C GLN A 159 -7.86 11.24 -9.87
N GLY A 160 -8.21 10.23 -10.66
CA GLY A 160 -7.84 10.11 -12.08
C GLY A 160 -6.42 9.61 -12.35
N GLN A 161 -5.63 9.33 -11.31
CA GLN A 161 -4.23 8.90 -11.43
C GLN A 161 -3.94 7.70 -10.54
N ALA A 162 -3.57 6.57 -11.15
CA ALA A 162 -3.00 5.41 -10.46
C ALA A 162 -1.48 5.53 -10.49
N LEU A 163 -0.90 6.05 -9.41
CA LEU A 163 0.54 6.30 -9.31
C LEU A 163 1.25 5.06 -8.77
N MET A 164 2.24 4.58 -9.52
CA MET A 164 3.20 3.61 -9.02
C MET A 164 4.35 4.30 -8.31
N TYR A 165 5.14 3.51 -7.58
CA TYR A 165 6.36 3.96 -6.93
C TYR A 165 7.30 4.79 -7.84
N THR A 166 7.40 4.42 -9.13
CA THR A 166 8.23 5.11 -10.13
C THR A 166 7.72 6.50 -10.50
N ASP A 167 6.42 6.75 -10.30
CA ASP A 167 5.73 8.01 -10.63
C ASP A 167 5.83 9.03 -9.48
N LEU A 168 6.06 8.56 -8.26
CA LEU A 168 6.17 9.36 -7.03
C LEU A 168 7.51 10.11 -6.94
N ARG A 169 7.75 11.02 -7.89
CA ARG A 169 8.84 12.00 -7.87
C ARG A 169 8.38 13.28 -7.17
N GLU A 170 9.32 14.16 -6.83
CA GLU A 170 8.99 15.48 -6.27
C GLU A 170 8.07 16.24 -7.23
N ARG A 171 6.79 16.32 -6.87
CA ARG A 171 5.75 16.93 -7.68
C ARG A 171 4.60 17.40 -6.79
N THR A 172 3.95 18.47 -7.22
CA THR A 172 2.69 18.93 -6.64
C THR A 172 1.52 18.18 -7.26
N TYR A 173 0.68 17.60 -6.42
CA TYR A 173 -0.55 16.93 -6.79
C TYR A 173 -1.74 17.73 -6.28
N VAL A 174 -2.82 17.73 -7.05
CA VAL A 174 -4.13 18.23 -6.60
C VAL A 174 -4.86 17.04 -6.00
N MET A 175 -5.23 17.18 -4.73
CA MET A 175 -5.96 16.15 -3.98
C MET A 175 -7.47 16.28 -4.24
N MET A 176 -8.25 15.30 -3.80
CA MET A 176 -9.70 15.26 -4.00
C MET A 176 -10.46 16.36 -3.23
N ASN A 177 -9.80 17.05 -2.29
CA ASN A 177 -10.35 18.24 -1.64
C ASN A 177 -9.89 19.56 -2.29
N ASP A 178 -9.38 19.50 -3.53
CA ASP A 178 -8.87 20.63 -4.33
C ASP A 178 -7.61 21.31 -3.76
N GLU A 179 -7.08 20.83 -2.64
CA GLU A 179 -5.82 21.34 -2.09
C GLU A 179 -4.61 20.74 -2.81
N LYS A 180 -3.52 21.50 -2.79
CA LYS A 180 -2.24 21.08 -3.34
C LYS A 180 -1.39 20.42 -2.26
N VAL A 181 -0.72 19.34 -2.65
CA VAL A 181 0.19 18.59 -1.79
C VAL A 181 1.46 18.31 -2.57
N VAL A 182 2.60 18.61 -1.98
CA VAL A 182 3.89 18.19 -2.51
C VAL A 182 4.18 16.79 -1.99
N ILE A 183 4.30 15.84 -2.91
CA ILE A 183 4.75 14.48 -2.60
C ILE A 183 6.17 14.35 -3.07
N ARG A 184 7.06 13.98 -2.14
CA ARG A 184 8.47 13.73 -2.42
C ARG A 184 8.90 12.38 -1.89
N ARG A 185 9.59 11.60 -2.73
CA ARG A 185 10.29 10.39 -2.30
C ARG A 185 11.50 10.74 -1.42
N ARG A 186 11.50 10.27 -0.17
CA ARG A 186 12.64 10.26 0.74
C ARG A 186 13.23 8.84 0.75
N GLY A 187 14.27 8.59 -0.03
CA GLY A 187 14.88 7.26 -0.08
C GLY A 187 14.05 6.19 -0.80
N ARG A 188 14.26 4.91 -0.49
CA ARG A 188 13.70 3.80 -1.27
C ARG A 188 12.30 3.32 -0.85
N CYS A 189 11.75 3.74 0.29
CA CYS A 189 10.38 3.38 0.70
C CYS A 189 9.64 4.47 1.49
N GLU A 190 10.25 5.65 1.70
CA GLU A 190 9.60 6.71 2.47
C GLU A 190 9.13 7.83 1.55
N PHE A 191 7.98 8.40 1.89
CA PHE A 191 7.44 9.56 1.22
C PHE A 191 7.24 10.66 2.24
N LEU A 192 7.57 11.87 1.84
CA LEU A 192 7.33 13.07 2.59
C LEU A 192 6.20 13.81 1.87
N VAL A 193 5.09 13.94 2.58
CA VAL A 193 3.89 14.66 2.15
C VAL A 193 3.93 15.99 2.88
N LYS A 194 3.97 17.10 2.13
CA LYS A 194 3.97 18.46 2.68
C LYS A 194 2.93 19.32 2.01
N ASP A 195 2.40 20.27 2.78
CA ASP A 195 1.60 21.36 2.24
C ASP A 195 2.49 22.22 1.33
N SER A 196 1.96 22.59 0.17
CA SER A 196 2.63 23.44 -0.82
C SER A 196 2.69 24.89 -0.39
#